data_AF-A0A7J6N581-F1
#
_entry.id   AF-A0A7J6N581-F1
#
_cell.length_a   1.000
_cell.length_b   1.000
_cell.length_c   1.000
_cell.angle_alpha   90.00
_cell.angle_beta   90.00
_cell.angle_gamma   90.00
#
_symmetry.space_group_name_H-M   'P 1'
#
loop_
_entity.id
_entity.type
_entity.pdbx_description
1 polymer ?
#
loop_
_entity_poly.entity_id
_entity_poly.type
_entity_poly.pdbx_seq_one_letter_code
_entity_poly.pdbx_strand_id
1 'polypeptide(L)'
;MAQPSPLSILAVLFLCIAPAIAGRELRSIFDDLKAQRNLVYTPDEEAQHFSRFKDELQTKSEFMSSDKMVELYDETRPAIMQSLVDEINSKQNTWTASTEQGRFYGASIGDVKILCGTFMNGTEQLKEKIYPSEDLLDLPDSFDARDGFKECKGVIGHVRDQSACGSCWAFGTIEAVNDRFCIKSGGKFTEMLSAGEMTACCNLFHGCLAFGCYGGNPITAWTFLKTKGVVTGSDFVPKRYMNWCNGCWPYDFEECAHHGKEPDYPGCPSHVYSTPACSSSCHNKKYKTPFDEDRYYTEDFLPHWFLHTDSIKKEIMTNGQLSFFVV
;
A
#
# COMPACT_ATOMS: atom_id res chain seq x y z
N MET A 1 -32.86 26.89 -20.39
CA MET A 1 -32.26 27.62 -19.25
C MET A 1 -33.02 27.22 -18.01
N ALA A 2 -32.50 26.24 -17.26
CA ALA A 2 -32.98 25.92 -15.92
C ALA A 2 -31.80 26.18 -14.98
N GLN A 3 -31.93 27.18 -14.13
CA GLN A 3 -30.97 27.46 -13.07
C GLN A 3 -31.10 26.37 -11.99
N PRO A 4 -30.00 25.84 -11.44
CA PRO A 4 -30.07 25.04 -10.23
C PRO A 4 -30.38 25.97 -9.04
N SER A 5 -31.33 25.56 -8.20
CA SER A 5 -31.73 26.30 -7.01
C SER A 5 -30.62 26.32 -5.95
N PRO A 6 -30.43 27.45 -5.25
CA PRO A 6 -29.38 27.62 -4.25
C PRO A 6 -29.69 26.80 -2.99
N LEU A 7 -28.62 26.41 -2.30
CA LEU A 7 -28.62 25.84 -0.95
C LEU A 7 -29.78 26.40 -0.11
N SER A 8 -30.81 25.59 0.11
CA SER A 8 -31.81 25.88 1.12
C SER A 8 -31.27 25.37 2.45
N ILE A 9 -30.49 26.25 3.08
CA ILE A 9 -30.55 26.54 4.52
C ILE A 9 -30.72 25.28 5.39
N LEU A 10 -29.60 24.63 5.69
CA LEU A 10 -29.33 24.20 7.05
C LEU A 10 -27.85 24.47 7.29
N ALA A 11 -27.54 25.72 7.66
CA ALA A 11 -26.35 26.01 8.44
C ALA A 11 -26.55 25.31 9.80
N VAL A 12 -26.24 24.02 9.86
CA VAL A 12 -26.21 23.28 11.12
C VAL A 12 -24.93 23.68 11.83
N LEU A 13 -25.01 24.81 12.52
CA LEU A 13 -24.09 25.18 13.57
C LEU A 13 -24.56 24.51 14.87
N PHE A 14 -24.40 23.19 14.98
CA PHE A 14 -24.85 22.34 16.11
C PHE A 14 -24.04 21.03 16.10
N LEU A 15 -23.47 20.44 17.17
CA LEU A 15 -23.63 20.58 18.62
C LEU A 15 -22.32 20.20 19.35
N CYS A 16 -21.84 21.04 20.28
CA CYS A 16 -21.61 20.52 21.63
C CYS A 16 -23.02 20.27 22.20
N ILE A 17 -23.37 19.06 22.69
CA ILE A 17 -24.41 18.79 23.73
C ILE A 17 -24.84 17.30 23.73
N ALA A 18 -24.67 16.69 24.91
CA ALA A 18 -25.38 15.57 25.58
C ALA A 18 -25.86 14.28 24.83
N PRO A 19 -25.76 13.10 25.48
CA PRO A 19 -25.79 11.78 24.81
C PRO A 19 -27.13 11.30 24.24
N ALA A 20 -28.25 11.98 24.52
CA ALA A 20 -29.60 11.46 24.27
C ALA A 20 -30.35 12.10 23.09
N ILE A 21 -29.85 13.21 22.52
CA ILE A 21 -30.48 13.87 21.36
C ILE A 21 -29.84 13.41 20.03
N ALA A 22 -28.71 12.71 20.06
CA ALA A 22 -27.86 12.47 18.87
C ALA A 22 -28.31 11.34 17.91
N GLY A 23 -29.18 10.40 18.30
CA GLY A 23 -29.39 9.17 17.51
C GLY A 23 -30.27 9.32 16.27
N ARG A 24 -31.40 10.03 16.38
CA ARG A 24 -32.41 10.13 15.31
C ARG A 24 -32.00 11.16 14.24
N GLU A 25 -31.41 12.27 14.66
CA GLU A 25 -30.88 13.29 13.73
C GLU A 25 -29.68 12.76 12.95
N LEU A 26 -28.75 12.05 13.61
CA LEU A 26 -27.61 11.43 12.93
C LEU A 26 -28.02 10.41 11.88
N ARG A 27 -29.06 9.62 12.16
CA ARG A 27 -29.61 8.67 11.20
C ARG A 27 -30.21 9.37 9.98
N SER A 28 -30.93 10.47 10.16
CA SER A 28 -31.45 11.28 9.06
C SER A 28 -30.33 11.81 8.16
N ILE A 29 -29.27 12.36 8.76
CA ILE A 29 -28.09 12.84 8.02
C ILE A 29 -27.45 11.72 7.21
N PHE A 30 -27.28 10.55 7.82
CA PHE A 30 -26.73 9.37 7.15
C PHE A 30 -27.58 8.93 5.95
N ASP A 31 -28.92 8.90 6.12
CA ASP A 31 -29.86 8.52 5.07
C ASP A 31 -29.87 9.55 3.92
N ASP A 32 -29.76 10.85 4.23
CA ASP A 32 -29.63 11.92 3.22
C ASP A 32 -28.32 11.77 2.41
N LEU A 33 -27.21 11.52 3.09
CA LEU A 33 -25.90 11.30 2.45
C LEU A 33 -25.88 10.04 1.57
N LYS A 34 -26.57 8.97 2.00
CA LYS A 34 -26.81 7.75 1.21
C LYS A 34 -27.60 8.05 -0.05
N ALA A 35 -28.70 8.80 0.07
CA ALA A 35 -29.57 9.14 -1.06
C ALA A 35 -28.86 10.02 -2.09
N GLN A 36 -28.09 11.02 -1.66
CA GLN A 36 -27.31 11.91 -2.53
C GLN A 36 -26.29 11.15 -3.39
N ARG A 37 -25.77 10.02 -2.90
CA ARG A 37 -24.79 9.18 -3.58
C ARG A 37 -25.41 8.01 -4.35
N ASN A 38 -26.73 7.87 -4.31
CA ASN A 38 -27.47 6.77 -4.93
C ASN A 38 -26.92 5.37 -4.53
N LEU A 39 -26.58 5.20 -3.24
CA LEU A 39 -25.95 3.98 -2.75
C LEU A 39 -26.98 2.89 -2.43
N VAL A 40 -26.70 1.68 -2.93
CA VAL A 40 -27.47 0.48 -2.66
C VAL A 40 -26.65 -0.43 -1.76
N TYR A 41 -27.09 -0.57 -0.51
CA TYR A 41 -26.47 -1.42 0.51
C TYR A 41 -27.28 -2.70 0.72
N THR A 42 -26.59 -3.77 1.11
CA THR A 42 -27.23 -4.85 1.89
C THR A 42 -27.54 -4.37 3.31
N PRO A 43 -28.45 -5.03 4.06
CA PRO A 43 -28.74 -4.65 5.44
C PRO A 43 -27.49 -4.62 6.34
N ASP A 44 -26.58 -5.57 6.15
CA ASP A 44 -25.35 -5.68 6.95
C ASP A 44 -24.34 -4.57 6.59
N GLU A 45 -24.17 -4.26 5.30
CA GLU A 45 -23.31 -3.16 4.84
C GLU A 45 -23.77 -1.81 5.41
N GLU A 46 -25.08 -1.55 5.39
CA GLU A 46 -25.65 -0.31 5.89
C GLU A 46 -25.50 -0.19 7.41
N ALA A 47 -25.74 -1.28 8.14
CA ALA A 47 -25.55 -1.33 9.59
C ALA A 47 -24.09 -1.09 9.98
N GLN A 48 -23.15 -1.73 9.27
CA GLN A 48 -21.71 -1.55 9.50
C GLN A 48 -21.27 -0.11 9.20
N HIS A 49 -21.70 0.46 8.07
CA HIS A 49 -21.37 1.84 7.72
C HIS A 49 -21.90 2.82 8.76
N PHE A 50 -23.16 2.69 9.14
CA PHE A 50 -23.76 3.58 10.14
C PHE A 50 -23.05 3.47 11.49
N SER A 51 -22.66 2.26 11.91
CA SER A 51 -21.88 2.07 13.15
C SER A 51 -20.53 2.79 13.06
N ARG A 52 -19.73 2.53 12.03
CA ARG A 52 -18.41 3.17 11.85
C ARG A 52 -18.53 4.69 11.78
N PHE A 53 -19.47 5.20 10.98
CA PHE A 53 -19.71 6.63 10.85
C PHE A 53 -20.04 7.29 12.19
N LYS A 54 -20.91 6.66 12.98
CA LYS A 54 -21.28 7.14 14.31
C LYS A 54 -20.11 7.08 15.28
N ASP A 55 -19.39 5.96 15.32
CA ASP A 55 -18.29 5.76 16.27
C ASP A 55 -17.15 6.75 15.99
N GLU A 56 -16.75 6.92 14.73
CA GLU A 56 -15.77 7.93 14.32
C GLU A 56 -16.24 9.37 14.58
N LEU A 57 -17.52 9.66 14.37
CA LEU A 57 -18.05 11.00 14.69
C LEU A 57 -17.95 11.30 16.19
N GLN A 58 -18.16 10.29 17.05
CA GLN A 58 -18.09 10.43 18.50
C GLN A 58 -16.66 10.63 19.03
N THR A 59 -15.63 10.18 18.31
CA THR A 59 -14.23 10.39 18.71
C THR A 59 -13.74 11.79 18.37
N LYS A 60 -14.40 12.51 17.45
CA LYS A 60 -14.03 13.89 17.11
C LYS A 60 -14.54 14.84 18.20
N SER A 61 -13.61 15.42 18.95
CA SER A 61 -13.89 16.38 20.03
C SER A 61 -14.22 17.80 19.56
N GLU A 62 -14.26 18.04 18.24
CA GLU A 62 -14.38 19.36 17.65
C GLU A 62 -15.64 19.51 16.80
N PHE A 63 -16.09 20.76 16.69
CA PHE A 63 -17.14 21.17 15.78
C PHE A 63 -16.78 20.80 14.33
N MET A 64 -17.59 19.95 13.70
CA MET A 64 -17.35 19.44 12.35
C MET A 64 -18.13 20.26 11.32
N SER A 65 -17.45 20.74 10.27
CA SER A 65 -18.14 21.36 9.14
C SER A 65 -18.91 20.32 8.31
N SER A 66 -19.86 20.79 7.50
CA SER A 66 -20.58 19.94 6.54
C SER A 66 -19.63 19.12 5.67
N ASP A 67 -18.56 19.76 5.17
CA ASP A 67 -17.64 19.13 4.22
C ASP A 67 -16.84 18.01 4.90
N LYS A 68 -16.41 18.22 6.15
CA LYS A 68 -15.73 17.18 6.95
C LYS A 68 -16.66 16.03 7.29
N MET A 69 -17.96 16.28 7.43
CA MET A 69 -18.95 15.23 7.68
C MET A 69 -19.22 14.39 6.42
N VAL A 70 -19.27 15.03 5.26
CA VAL A 70 -19.34 14.36 3.95
C VAL A 70 -18.11 13.49 3.74
N GLU A 71 -16.92 14.01 4.00
CA GLU A 71 -15.66 13.27 3.93
C GLU A 71 -15.67 12.07 4.89
N LEU A 72 -16.04 12.28 6.15
CA LEU A 72 -16.14 11.20 7.13
C LEU A 72 -17.11 10.09 6.70
N TYR A 73 -18.26 10.45 6.13
CA TYR A 73 -19.21 9.49 5.58
C TYR A 73 -18.57 8.65 4.47
N ASP A 74 -17.83 9.29 3.56
CA ASP A 74 -17.18 8.61 2.44
C ASP A 74 -16.03 7.71 2.89
N GLU A 75 -15.21 8.16 3.84
CA GLU A 75 -14.11 7.39 4.41
C GLU A 75 -14.61 6.14 5.17
N THR A 76 -15.74 6.24 5.88
CA THR A 76 -16.29 5.14 6.69
C THR A 76 -17.15 4.13 5.90
N ARG A 77 -17.42 4.42 4.62
CA ARG A 77 -18.21 3.55 3.73
C ARG A 77 -17.53 2.19 3.54
N PRO A 78 -18.27 1.07 3.40
CA PRO A 78 -17.67 -0.23 3.11
C PRO A 78 -16.80 -0.14 1.84
N ALA A 79 -15.59 -0.66 1.90
CA ALA A 79 -14.66 -0.64 0.78
C ALA A 79 -15.16 -1.49 -0.41
N ILE A 80 -15.85 -2.59 -0.09
CA ILE A 80 -16.47 -3.48 -1.06
C ILE A 80 -17.95 -3.56 -0.73
N MET A 81 -18.78 -3.35 -1.75
CA MET A 81 -20.24 -3.44 -1.67
C MET A 81 -20.73 -4.47 -2.68
N GLN A 82 -21.77 -5.22 -2.34
CA GLN A 82 -22.37 -6.21 -3.25
C GLN A 82 -22.83 -5.57 -4.56
N SER A 83 -23.42 -4.37 -4.50
CA SER A 83 -23.84 -3.63 -5.68
C SER A 83 -22.69 -3.28 -6.64
N LEU A 84 -21.50 -2.99 -6.11
CA LEU A 84 -20.29 -2.76 -6.92
C LEU A 84 -19.81 -4.07 -7.56
N VAL A 85 -19.82 -5.17 -6.80
CA VAL A 85 -19.45 -6.50 -7.30
C VAL A 85 -20.37 -6.94 -8.44
N ASP A 86 -21.68 -6.77 -8.26
CA ASP A 86 -22.68 -7.11 -9.27
C ASP A 86 -22.51 -6.26 -10.54
N GLU A 87 -22.28 -4.95 -10.38
CA GLU A 87 -22.02 -4.04 -11.50
C GLU A 87 -20.78 -4.48 -12.30
N ILE A 88 -19.66 -4.73 -11.62
CA ILE A 88 -18.41 -5.14 -12.24
C ILE A 88 -18.61 -6.45 -13.01
N ASN A 89 -19.15 -7.48 -12.36
CA ASN A 89 -19.36 -8.80 -12.97
C ASN A 89 -20.39 -8.77 -14.10
N SER A 90 -21.29 -7.78 -14.14
CA SER A 90 -22.21 -7.59 -15.27
C SER A 90 -21.56 -6.94 -16.51
N LYS A 91 -20.47 -6.19 -16.31
CA LYS A 91 -19.82 -5.40 -17.38
C LYS A 91 -18.61 -6.08 -17.99
N GLN A 92 -18.01 -7.06 -17.31
CA GLN A 92 -16.83 -7.79 -17.78
C GLN A 92 -16.86 -9.25 -17.29
N ASN A 93 -16.12 -10.12 -17.96
CA ASN A 93 -15.97 -11.54 -17.60
C ASN A 93 -14.50 -12.04 -17.65
N THR A 94 -13.52 -11.14 -17.67
CA THR A 94 -12.09 -11.47 -17.71
C THR A 94 -11.51 -11.75 -16.31
N TRP A 95 -12.23 -11.35 -15.26
CA TRP A 95 -11.95 -11.66 -13.86
C TRP A 95 -13.26 -11.63 -13.05
N THR A 96 -13.24 -12.16 -11.83
CA THR A 96 -14.44 -12.21 -10.97
C THR A 96 -14.25 -11.34 -9.74
N ALA A 97 -15.10 -10.34 -9.55
CA ALA A 97 -15.20 -9.57 -8.32
C ALA A 97 -15.98 -10.37 -7.26
N SER A 98 -15.60 -10.22 -5.99
CA SER A 98 -16.28 -10.87 -4.86
C SER A 98 -16.23 -10.01 -3.59
N THR A 99 -17.32 -10.06 -2.81
CA THR A 99 -17.38 -9.53 -1.43
C THR A 99 -16.68 -10.44 -0.43
N GLU A 100 -16.40 -11.69 -0.80
CA GLU A 100 -15.81 -12.73 0.06
C GLU A 100 -14.27 -12.70 0.13
N GLN A 101 -13.63 -11.66 -0.43
CA GLN A 101 -12.18 -11.51 -0.29
C GLN A 101 -11.79 -11.26 1.18
N GLY A 102 -10.61 -11.71 1.58
CA GLY A 102 -10.21 -11.63 2.98
C GLY A 102 -9.72 -10.30 3.48
N ARG A 103 -8.81 -9.68 2.72
CA ARG A 103 -8.07 -8.51 3.17
C ARG A 103 -8.95 -7.33 3.60
N PHE A 104 -10.08 -7.14 2.91
CA PHE A 104 -10.94 -5.96 3.05
C PHE A 104 -12.35 -6.28 3.54
N TYR A 105 -12.59 -7.49 4.07
CA TYR A 105 -13.93 -7.86 4.54
C TYR A 105 -14.31 -6.97 5.73
N GLY A 106 -15.40 -6.20 5.58
CA GLY A 106 -15.83 -5.23 6.59
C GLY A 106 -14.92 -4.00 6.74
N ALA A 107 -13.90 -3.85 5.90
CA ALA A 107 -13.04 -2.66 5.88
C ALA A 107 -13.78 -1.46 5.30
N SER A 108 -13.38 -0.27 5.75
CA SER A 108 -13.85 1.00 5.20
C SER A 108 -12.99 1.46 4.02
N ILE A 109 -13.52 2.39 3.22
CA ILE A 109 -12.75 3.04 2.15
C ILE A 109 -11.47 3.68 2.70
N GLY A 110 -11.53 4.28 3.90
CA GLY A 110 -10.36 4.86 4.56
C GLY A 110 -9.30 3.82 4.89
N ASP A 111 -9.69 2.66 5.40
CA ASP A 111 -8.77 1.55 5.70
C ASP A 111 -8.01 1.10 4.43
N VAL A 112 -8.70 1.04 3.29
CA VAL A 112 -8.10 0.63 2.02
C VAL A 112 -7.22 1.73 1.41
N LYS A 113 -7.66 2.99 1.48
CA LYS A 113 -6.89 4.14 0.95
C LYS A 113 -5.50 4.22 1.55
N ILE A 114 -5.37 3.92 2.84
CA ILE A 114 -4.09 3.92 3.56
C ILE A 114 -3.08 2.97 2.89
N LEU A 115 -3.53 1.85 2.33
CA LEU A 115 -2.62 0.88 1.70
C LEU A 115 -2.10 1.34 0.34
N CYS A 116 -2.76 2.32 -0.29
CA CYS A 116 -2.40 2.92 -1.56
C CYS A 116 -1.36 4.05 -1.43
N GLY A 117 -0.27 3.81 -0.69
CA GLY A 117 0.72 4.82 -0.31
C GLY A 117 1.75 5.21 -1.39
N THR A 118 1.39 5.40 -2.65
CA THR A 118 2.34 5.82 -3.70
C THR A 118 2.03 7.21 -4.26
N PHE A 119 3.03 8.08 -4.35
CA PHE A 119 2.94 9.37 -5.04
C PHE A 119 3.64 9.34 -6.39
N MET A 120 2.96 9.84 -7.43
CA MET A 120 3.41 9.76 -8.82
C MET A 120 4.11 11.04 -9.35
N ASN A 121 4.47 11.97 -8.48
CA ASN A 121 5.18 13.20 -8.86
C ASN A 121 6.55 12.91 -9.47
N GLY A 122 6.97 13.70 -10.47
CA GLY A 122 8.30 13.62 -11.08
C GLY A 122 8.42 12.58 -12.21
N THR A 123 7.32 11.94 -12.59
CA THR A 123 7.27 10.93 -13.66
C THR A 123 7.53 11.54 -15.05
N GLU A 124 7.21 12.82 -15.22
CA GLU A 124 7.45 13.58 -16.44
C GLU A 124 8.93 13.77 -16.77
N GLN A 125 9.83 13.52 -15.81
CA GLN A 125 11.28 13.71 -15.96
C GLN A 125 12.01 12.40 -16.29
N LEU A 126 11.29 11.27 -16.35
CA LEU A 126 11.89 9.98 -16.61
C LEU A 126 12.37 9.88 -18.06
N LYS A 127 13.54 9.27 -18.26
CA LYS A 127 14.06 8.98 -19.59
C LYS A 127 13.46 7.69 -20.12
N GLU A 128 13.12 7.67 -21.40
CA GLU A 128 12.62 6.46 -22.03
C GLU A 128 13.71 5.38 -22.06
N LYS A 129 13.35 4.14 -21.73
CA LYS A 129 14.20 2.98 -22.01
C LYS A 129 13.85 2.40 -23.37
N ILE A 130 14.77 2.54 -24.30
CA ILE A 130 14.64 2.05 -25.68
C ILE A 130 15.52 0.81 -25.85
N TYR A 131 14.95 -0.27 -26.39
CA TYR A 131 15.69 -1.42 -26.88
C TYR A 131 15.81 -1.36 -28.39
N PRO A 132 16.94 -1.80 -28.98
CA PRO A 132 17.05 -2.02 -30.42
C PRO A 132 15.92 -2.91 -30.94
N SER A 133 15.42 -2.67 -32.14
CA SER A 133 14.27 -3.43 -32.67
C SER A 133 14.59 -4.93 -32.82
N GLU A 134 15.84 -5.26 -33.14
CA GLU A 134 16.35 -6.62 -33.21
C GLU A 134 16.24 -7.37 -31.86
N ASP A 135 16.31 -6.66 -30.74
CA ASP A 135 16.18 -7.24 -29.40
C ASP A 135 14.73 -7.60 -29.03
N LEU A 136 13.76 -7.15 -29.84
CA LEU A 136 12.32 -7.28 -29.60
C LEU A 136 11.64 -8.29 -30.53
N LEU A 137 12.37 -8.89 -31.49
CA LEU A 137 11.78 -9.75 -32.52
C LEU A 137 11.29 -11.12 -31.99
N ASP A 138 11.93 -11.65 -30.95
CA ASP A 138 11.72 -13.04 -30.48
C ASP A 138 11.29 -13.09 -29.01
N LEU A 139 10.35 -12.24 -28.61
CA LEU A 139 9.77 -12.28 -27.26
C LEU A 139 8.71 -13.39 -27.15
N PRO A 140 8.71 -14.21 -26.08
CA PRO A 140 7.71 -15.25 -25.87
C PRO A 140 6.34 -14.65 -25.57
N ASP A 141 5.29 -15.37 -25.96
CA ASP A 141 3.90 -15.02 -25.65
C ASP A 141 3.60 -15.04 -24.14
N SER A 142 4.36 -15.85 -23.37
CA SER A 142 4.24 -15.96 -21.92
C SER A 142 5.62 -16.08 -21.27
N PHE A 143 5.81 -15.36 -20.16
CA PHE A 143 7.01 -15.45 -19.34
C PHE A 143 6.64 -15.33 -17.87
N ASP A 144 7.16 -16.26 -17.06
CA ASP A 144 7.14 -16.19 -15.61
C ASP A 144 8.58 -16.14 -15.11
N ALA A 145 8.95 -15.06 -14.44
CA ALA A 145 10.31 -14.86 -13.94
C ALA A 145 10.72 -15.93 -12.91
N ARG A 146 9.78 -16.57 -12.20
CA ARG A 146 10.06 -17.71 -11.30
C ARG A 146 10.59 -18.93 -12.05
N ASP A 147 10.19 -19.08 -13.31
CA ASP A 147 10.62 -20.16 -14.18
C ASP A 147 11.80 -19.75 -15.07
N GLY A 148 11.89 -18.46 -15.43
CA GLY A 148 13.01 -17.87 -16.17
C GLY A 148 14.31 -17.79 -15.37
N PHE A 149 14.22 -17.50 -14.07
CA PHE A 149 15.36 -17.38 -13.15
C PHE A 149 15.22 -18.41 -12.01
N LYS A 150 15.38 -19.71 -12.35
CA LYS A 150 15.04 -20.83 -11.46
C LYS A 150 15.80 -20.83 -10.14
N GLU A 151 17.05 -20.40 -10.15
CA GLU A 151 17.90 -20.23 -8.97
C GLU A 151 17.38 -19.16 -8.00
N CYS A 152 16.55 -18.23 -8.51
CA CYS A 152 15.94 -17.14 -7.77
C CYS A 152 14.44 -17.33 -7.52
N LYS A 153 13.88 -18.50 -7.86
CA LYS A 153 12.45 -18.81 -7.69
C LYS A 153 11.95 -18.54 -6.26
N GLY A 154 12.78 -18.83 -5.25
CA GLY A 154 12.42 -18.61 -3.85
C GLY A 154 12.40 -17.13 -3.45
N VAL A 155 13.24 -16.29 -4.06
CA VAL A 155 13.26 -14.83 -3.82
C VAL A 155 12.11 -14.17 -4.57
N ILE A 156 11.99 -14.46 -5.86
CA ILE A 156 10.96 -13.92 -6.75
C ILE A 156 9.54 -14.34 -6.31
N GLY A 157 9.40 -15.58 -5.86
CA GLY A 157 8.11 -16.12 -5.44
C GLY A 157 7.68 -15.72 -4.03
N HIS A 158 8.51 -14.96 -3.30
CA HIS A 158 8.23 -14.56 -1.94
C HIS A 158 7.33 -13.33 -1.91
N VAL A 159 6.10 -13.52 -1.44
CA VAL A 159 5.11 -12.44 -1.27
C VAL A 159 5.25 -11.88 0.14
N ARG A 160 5.38 -10.55 0.25
CA ARG A 160 5.51 -9.83 1.52
C ARG A 160 4.22 -9.08 1.86
N ASP A 161 4.06 -8.66 3.12
CA ASP A 161 2.91 -7.84 3.57
C ASP A 161 3.38 -6.50 4.17
N GLN A 162 2.85 -5.40 3.65
CA GLN A 162 3.07 -4.05 4.18
C GLN A 162 2.25 -3.75 5.45
N SER A 163 1.40 -4.68 5.88
CA SER A 163 0.50 -4.53 7.02
C SER A 163 -0.39 -3.27 6.90
N ALA A 164 -0.80 -2.67 8.01
CA ALA A 164 -1.55 -1.41 8.06
C ALA A 164 -0.65 -0.17 7.93
N CYS A 165 0.22 -0.17 6.91
CA CYS A 165 1.15 0.91 6.61
C CYS A 165 1.16 1.16 5.09
N GLY A 166 1.01 2.40 4.65
CA GLY A 166 1.08 2.80 3.24
C GLY A 166 2.51 2.80 2.69
N SER A 167 3.20 1.67 2.82
CA SER A 167 4.62 1.51 2.44
C SER A 167 4.81 0.70 1.14
N CYS A 168 3.76 0.50 0.34
CA CYS A 168 3.84 -0.20 -0.96
C CYS A 168 4.96 0.33 -1.88
N TRP A 169 5.21 1.65 -1.84
CA TRP A 169 6.31 2.30 -2.57
C TRP A 169 7.70 1.77 -2.18
N ALA A 170 7.90 1.45 -0.90
CA ALA A 170 9.12 0.87 -0.37
C ALA A 170 9.19 -0.63 -0.69
N PHE A 171 8.09 -1.37 -0.49
CA PHE A 171 8.01 -2.80 -0.76
C PHE A 171 8.28 -3.13 -2.22
N GLY A 172 7.51 -2.55 -3.15
CA GLY A 172 7.68 -2.84 -4.58
C GLY A 172 9.09 -2.48 -5.10
N THR A 173 9.71 -1.44 -4.53
CA THR A 173 11.10 -1.08 -4.82
C THR A 173 12.07 -2.15 -4.30
N ILE A 174 11.95 -2.52 -3.02
CA ILE A 174 12.85 -3.48 -2.36
C ILE A 174 12.71 -4.88 -2.94
N GLU A 175 11.48 -5.34 -3.25
CA GLU A 175 11.22 -6.64 -3.87
C GLU A 175 11.88 -6.73 -5.26
N ALA A 176 11.68 -5.73 -6.13
CA ALA A 176 12.31 -5.71 -7.44
C ALA A 176 13.84 -5.68 -7.37
N VAL A 177 14.40 -4.98 -6.38
CA VAL A 177 15.85 -4.95 -6.13
C VAL A 177 16.33 -6.30 -5.63
N ASN A 178 15.60 -6.93 -4.72
CA ASN A 178 15.92 -8.26 -4.20
C ASN A 178 16.03 -9.30 -5.31
N ASP A 179 15.05 -9.32 -6.22
CA ASP A 179 15.03 -10.19 -7.39
C ASP A 179 16.26 -9.95 -8.27
N ARG A 180 16.55 -8.67 -8.57
CA ARG A 180 17.70 -8.26 -9.39
C ARG A 180 19.04 -8.62 -8.78
N PHE A 181 19.18 -8.50 -7.45
CA PHE A 181 20.40 -8.94 -6.75
C PHE A 181 20.59 -10.45 -6.85
N CYS A 182 19.51 -11.22 -6.66
CA CYS A 182 19.57 -12.67 -6.83
C CYS A 182 19.97 -13.04 -8.26
N ILE A 183 19.28 -12.49 -9.27
CA ILE A 183 19.51 -12.78 -10.69
C ILE A 183 20.95 -12.41 -11.08
N LYS A 184 21.39 -11.21 -10.76
CA LYS A 184 22.74 -10.72 -11.13
C LYS A 184 23.85 -11.51 -10.43
N SER A 185 23.59 -12.03 -9.24
CA SER A 185 24.54 -12.87 -8.51
C SER A 185 24.55 -14.34 -8.98
N GLY A 186 23.65 -14.72 -9.91
CA GLY A 186 23.43 -16.10 -10.33
C GLY A 186 22.94 -16.99 -9.19
N GLY A 187 22.02 -16.48 -8.35
CA GLY A 187 21.43 -17.20 -7.23
C GLY A 187 22.30 -17.30 -5.97
N LYS A 188 23.40 -16.55 -5.89
CA LYS A 188 24.29 -16.56 -4.72
C LYS A 188 23.80 -15.66 -3.59
N PHE A 189 23.15 -14.56 -3.95
CA PHE A 189 22.52 -13.64 -3.01
C PHE A 189 21.03 -13.94 -2.94
N THR A 190 20.56 -14.45 -1.81
CA THR A 190 19.14 -14.80 -1.60
C THR A 190 18.58 -14.22 -0.30
N GLU A 191 19.31 -13.31 0.34
CA GLU A 191 18.85 -12.63 1.54
C GLU A 191 17.84 -11.54 1.20
N MET A 192 16.87 -11.29 2.07
CA MET A 192 15.90 -10.21 1.91
C MET A 192 16.52 -8.88 2.33
N LEU A 193 16.27 -7.83 1.55
CA LEU A 193 16.63 -6.46 1.87
C LEU A 193 15.50 -5.81 2.68
N SER A 194 15.88 -4.83 3.52
CA SER A 194 14.98 -4.24 4.51
C SER A 194 14.01 -3.24 3.88
N ALA A 195 12.76 -3.67 3.73
CA ALA A 195 11.64 -2.75 3.47
C ALA A 195 11.36 -1.82 4.66
N GLY A 196 11.71 -2.24 5.88
CA GLY A 196 11.55 -1.44 7.11
C GLY A 196 12.48 -0.23 7.11
N GLU A 197 13.77 -0.43 6.80
CA GLU A 197 14.71 0.67 6.69
C GLU A 197 14.32 1.62 5.54
N MET A 198 13.97 1.08 4.36
CA MET A 198 13.50 1.93 3.26
C MET A 198 12.32 2.80 3.72
N THR A 199 11.33 2.21 4.39
CA THR A 199 10.15 2.92 4.90
C THR A 199 10.50 3.98 5.94
N ALA A 200 11.43 3.71 6.87
CA ALA A 200 11.77 4.61 7.96
C ALA A 200 12.78 5.71 7.56
N CYS A 201 13.78 5.36 6.76
CA CYS A 201 14.95 6.18 6.48
C CYS A 201 14.90 6.91 5.14
N CYS A 202 14.21 6.40 4.12
CA CYS A 202 13.97 7.17 2.91
C CYS A 202 12.87 8.20 3.20
N ASN A 203 13.27 9.35 3.74
CA ASN A 203 12.41 10.47 4.10
C ASN A 203 13.05 11.81 3.69
N LEU A 204 12.36 12.93 3.93
CA LEU A 204 12.81 14.26 3.51
C LEU A 204 14.20 14.64 4.04
N PHE A 205 14.58 14.19 5.25
CA PHE A 205 15.91 14.46 5.82
C PHE A 205 17.03 13.69 5.12
N HIS A 206 16.69 12.63 4.39
CA HIS A 206 17.62 11.80 3.63
C HIS A 206 17.48 11.98 2.11
N GLY A 207 16.77 13.02 1.66
CA GLY A 207 16.64 13.34 0.24
C GLY A 207 15.58 12.53 -0.51
N CYS A 208 14.65 11.90 0.20
CA CYS A 208 13.52 11.19 -0.40
C CYS A 208 12.20 11.94 -0.25
N LEU A 209 11.36 11.89 -1.29
CA LEU A 209 9.98 12.35 -1.21
C LEU A 209 9.10 11.22 -0.68
N ALA A 210 9.24 10.93 0.61
CA ALA A 210 8.48 9.89 1.30
C ALA A 210 8.17 10.28 2.74
N PHE A 211 7.01 9.81 3.20
CA PHE A 211 6.46 10.01 4.54
C PHE A 211 6.22 8.66 5.24
N GLY A 212 7.02 7.64 4.90
CA GLY A 212 6.92 6.30 5.47
C GLY A 212 5.57 5.65 5.21
N CYS A 213 4.81 5.39 6.28
CA CYS A 213 3.48 4.77 6.21
C CYS A 213 2.38 5.66 5.64
N TYR A 214 2.65 6.95 5.41
CA TYR A 214 1.72 7.87 4.79
C TYR A 214 1.97 8.04 3.28
N GLY A 215 2.80 7.16 2.72
CA GLY A 215 3.10 7.08 1.31
C GLY A 215 4.44 7.65 0.92
N GLY A 216 4.86 7.35 -0.30
CA GLY A 216 6.16 7.73 -0.81
C GLY A 216 6.30 7.60 -2.30
N ASN A 217 7.41 8.13 -2.80
CA ASN A 217 7.68 8.22 -4.22
C ASN A 217 8.76 7.19 -4.62
N PRO A 218 8.42 6.17 -5.43
CA PRO A 218 9.35 5.12 -5.86
C PRO A 218 10.59 5.66 -6.57
N ILE A 219 10.49 6.75 -7.34
CA ILE A 219 11.64 7.39 -8.00
C ILE A 219 12.69 7.75 -6.95
N THR A 220 12.32 8.43 -5.86
CA THR A 220 13.28 8.75 -4.80
C THR A 220 13.75 7.55 -3.99
N ALA A 221 12.95 6.49 -3.89
CA ALA A 221 13.35 5.23 -3.23
C ALA A 221 14.51 4.54 -3.98
N TRP A 222 14.45 4.49 -5.31
CA TRP A 222 15.57 4.02 -6.12
C TRP A 222 16.80 4.95 -6.01
N THR A 223 16.62 6.28 -5.86
CA THR A 223 17.75 7.20 -5.57
C THR A 223 18.41 6.86 -4.24
N PHE A 224 17.61 6.55 -3.22
CA PHE A 224 18.08 6.18 -1.90
C PHE A 224 18.94 4.91 -1.96
N LEU A 225 18.51 3.89 -2.71
CA LEU A 225 19.31 2.68 -2.90
C LEU A 225 20.67 2.94 -3.54
N LYS A 226 20.75 3.83 -4.53
CA LYS A 226 22.04 4.18 -5.13
C LYS A 226 22.95 4.96 -4.17
N THR A 227 22.37 5.91 -3.42
CA THR A 227 23.16 6.90 -2.67
C THR A 227 23.41 6.53 -1.21
N LYS A 228 22.52 5.76 -0.60
CA LYS A 228 22.54 5.36 0.81
C LYS A 228 22.52 3.85 0.98
N GLY A 229 21.89 3.15 0.05
CA GLY A 229 21.70 1.70 0.14
C GLY A 229 20.72 1.33 1.25
N VAL A 230 20.52 0.04 1.44
CA VAL A 230 19.73 -0.53 2.54
C VAL A 230 20.45 -1.72 3.16
N VAL A 231 20.10 -2.06 4.39
CA VAL A 231 20.53 -3.30 5.03
C VAL A 231 19.66 -4.49 4.66
N THR A 232 20.10 -5.69 5.04
CA THR A 232 19.27 -6.89 5.02
C THR A 232 18.13 -6.79 6.03
N GLY A 233 16.98 -7.38 5.71
CA GLY A 233 15.80 -7.37 6.57
C GLY A 233 14.72 -8.31 6.05
N SER A 234 14.38 -9.32 6.87
CA SER A 234 13.24 -10.19 6.61
C SER A 234 11.91 -9.45 6.75
N ASP A 235 10.82 -10.17 6.58
CA ASP A 235 9.49 -9.74 7.03
C ASP A 235 9.46 -9.58 8.55
N PHE A 236 8.30 -9.26 9.08
CA PHE A 236 8.13 -9.08 10.50
C PHE A 236 8.52 -10.34 11.28
N VAL A 237 9.33 -10.14 12.32
CA VAL A 237 9.67 -11.20 13.26
C VAL A 237 9.25 -10.78 14.67
N PRO A 238 8.36 -11.55 15.34
CA PRO A 238 7.99 -11.28 16.72
C PRO A 238 9.24 -11.18 17.60
N LYS A 239 9.25 -10.24 18.56
CA LYS A 239 10.43 -9.98 19.42
C LYS A 239 11.00 -11.24 20.07
N ARG A 240 10.16 -12.20 20.44
CA ARG A 240 10.60 -13.49 21.00
C ARG A 240 11.45 -14.30 20.03
N TYR A 241 11.21 -14.17 18.73
CA TYR A 241 11.91 -14.90 17.67
C TYR A 241 13.05 -14.13 17.00
N MET A 242 13.20 -12.83 17.31
CA MET A 242 14.21 -11.95 16.70
C MET A 242 15.64 -12.53 16.77
N ASN A 243 15.96 -13.29 17.83
CA ASN A 243 17.28 -13.92 17.99
C ASN A 243 17.58 -15.04 16.98
N TRP A 244 16.57 -15.60 16.31
CA TRP A 244 16.71 -16.61 15.25
C TRP A 244 16.48 -16.04 13.85
N CYS A 245 16.15 -14.75 13.76
CA CYS A 245 16.05 -14.05 12.49
C CYS A 245 17.45 -13.85 11.89
N ASN A 246 17.58 -14.08 10.58
CA ASN A 246 18.71 -13.57 9.82
C ASN A 246 18.39 -12.17 9.28
N GLY A 247 19.41 -11.32 9.17
CA GLY A 247 19.28 -9.96 8.67
C GLY A 247 19.24 -8.88 9.75
N CYS A 248 19.62 -7.67 9.36
CA CYS A 248 19.90 -6.53 10.23
C CYS A 248 18.62 -5.82 10.73
N TRP A 249 17.67 -5.54 9.83
CA TRP A 249 16.45 -4.79 10.14
C TRP A 249 15.20 -5.45 9.54
N PRO A 250 14.65 -6.49 10.20
CA PRO A 250 13.35 -7.07 9.87
C PRO A 250 12.20 -6.05 9.92
N TYR A 251 11.14 -6.24 9.13
CA TYR A 251 10.03 -5.29 9.08
C TYR A 251 9.38 -5.06 10.46
N ASP A 252 8.99 -3.83 10.75
CA ASP A 252 8.57 -3.42 12.10
C ASP A 252 7.10 -3.76 12.43
N PHE A 253 6.27 -4.06 11.42
CA PHE A 253 4.84 -4.24 11.58
C PHE A 253 4.39 -5.67 11.32
N GLU A 254 3.64 -6.23 12.28
CA GLU A 254 3.12 -7.59 12.21
C GLU A 254 2.10 -7.74 11.07
N GLU A 255 2.16 -8.87 10.37
CA GLU A 255 1.07 -9.33 9.52
C GLU A 255 -0.22 -9.40 10.34
N CYS A 256 -1.32 -8.93 9.78
CA CYS A 256 -2.56 -8.84 10.55
C CYS A 256 -3.69 -9.62 9.89
N ALA A 257 -4.52 -10.23 10.73
CA ALA A 257 -5.71 -10.96 10.35
C ALA A 257 -6.72 -9.99 9.75
N HIS A 258 -7.15 -10.31 8.55
CA HIS A 258 -8.17 -9.55 7.85
C HIS A 258 -9.55 -10.24 7.89
N HIS A 259 -9.61 -11.49 8.40
CA HIS A 259 -10.85 -12.22 8.65
C HIS A 259 -11.07 -12.57 10.14
N GLY A 260 -11.93 -11.85 10.85
CA GLY A 260 -12.33 -12.24 12.21
C GLY A 260 -11.13 -12.55 13.12
N LYS A 261 -11.22 -13.60 13.95
CA LYS A 261 -10.06 -14.11 14.71
C LYS A 261 -9.36 -15.19 13.88
N GLU A 262 -8.38 -14.82 13.07
CA GLU A 262 -7.44 -15.80 12.52
C GLU A 262 -6.55 -16.34 13.66
N PRO A 263 -6.25 -17.65 13.72
CA PRO A 263 -5.45 -18.20 14.81
C PRO A 263 -4.00 -17.70 14.82
N ASP A 264 -3.47 -17.39 13.64
CA ASP A 264 -2.04 -17.16 13.42
C ASP A 264 -1.66 -15.67 13.40
N TYR A 265 -2.63 -14.76 13.24
CA TYR A 265 -2.39 -13.32 13.11
C TYR A 265 -3.26 -12.48 14.06
N PRO A 266 -2.74 -11.39 14.64
CA PRO A 266 -3.55 -10.42 15.39
C PRO A 266 -4.48 -9.64 14.45
N GLY A 267 -5.61 -9.14 14.94
CA GLY A 267 -6.46 -8.23 14.15
C GLY A 267 -5.70 -6.97 13.74
N CYS A 268 -5.94 -6.49 12.52
CA CYS A 268 -5.33 -5.24 12.03
C CYS A 268 -5.68 -4.05 12.92
N PRO A 269 -4.74 -3.10 13.11
CA PRO A 269 -5.05 -1.87 13.84
C PRO A 269 -6.10 -1.06 13.09
N SER A 270 -6.92 -0.32 13.83
CA SER A 270 -7.95 0.57 13.27
C SER A 270 -7.38 1.81 12.58
N HIS A 271 -6.08 2.05 12.69
CA HIS A 271 -5.39 3.21 12.16
C HIS A 271 -4.03 2.83 11.58
N VAL A 272 -3.52 3.66 10.68
CA VAL A 272 -2.17 3.54 10.11
C VAL A 272 -1.14 3.41 11.23
N TYR A 273 -0.20 2.48 11.09
CA TYR A 273 0.99 2.50 11.93
C TYR A 273 1.75 3.81 11.76
N SER A 274 2.23 4.36 12.89
CA SER A 274 3.18 5.47 12.82
C SER A 274 4.50 4.97 12.23
N THR A 275 5.04 5.71 11.27
CA THR A 275 6.34 5.42 10.65
C THR A 275 7.40 5.25 11.74
N PRO A 276 8.20 4.16 11.74
CA PRO A 276 9.26 3.98 12.72
C PRO A 276 10.33 5.05 12.54
N ALA A 277 11.03 5.39 13.62
CA ALA A 277 12.16 6.31 13.53
C ALA A 277 13.29 5.66 12.73
N CYS A 278 13.93 6.43 11.84
CA CYS A 278 15.16 5.99 11.19
C CYS A 278 16.26 5.77 12.25
N SER A 279 16.96 4.63 12.14
CA SER A 279 17.99 4.16 13.06
C SER A 279 19.29 3.94 12.29
N SER A 280 20.42 4.17 12.94
CA SER A 280 21.75 3.86 12.41
C SER A 280 22.30 2.55 12.99
N SER A 281 21.43 1.59 13.29
CA SER A 281 21.81 0.33 13.93
C SER A 281 20.82 -0.78 13.61
N CYS A 282 21.31 -2.02 13.54
CA CYS A 282 20.48 -3.19 13.32
C CYS A 282 19.45 -3.37 14.44
N HIS A 283 18.18 -3.52 14.06
CA HIS A 283 17.11 -3.84 15.00
C HIS A 283 17.29 -5.26 15.56
N ASN A 284 17.83 -6.17 14.75
CA ASN A 284 18.27 -7.48 15.20
C ASN A 284 19.64 -7.41 15.89
N LYS A 285 19.64 -7.31 17.21
CA LYS A 285 20.87 -7.21 18.04
C LYS A 285 21.78 -8.45 17.99
N LYS A 286 21.32 -9.58 17.44
CA LYS A 286 22.11 -10.80 17.28
C LYS A 286 22.72 -10.94 15.88
N TYR A 287 22.27 -10.11 14.93
CA TYR A 287 22.90 -10.04 13.62
C TYR A 287 24.34 -9.56 13.79
N LYS A 288 25.27 -10.29 13.15
CA LYS A 288 26.71 -10.15 13.42
C LYS A 288 27.37 -9.10 12.54
N THR A 289 26.87 -8.92 11.33
CA THR A 289 27.40 -7.93 10.39
C THR A 289 27.05 -6.53 10.92
N PRO A 290 28.02 -5.63 11.09
CA PRO A 290 27.76 -4.26 11.48
C PRO A 290 26.82 -3.56 10.49
N PHE A 291 26.00 -2.63 10.99
CA PHE A 291 24.99 -1.91 10.20
C PHE A 291 25.58 -1.23 8.95
N ASP A 292 26.73 -0.57 9.08
CA ASP A 292 27.38 0.12 7.96
C ASP A 292 28.09 -0.83 6.99
N GLU A 293 28.37 -2.08 7.41
CA GLU A 293 28.96 -3.12 6.55
C GLU A 293 27.90 -3.95 5.82
N ASP A 294 26.66 -3.98 6.32
CA ASP A 294 25.54 -4.71 5.72
C ASP A 294 24.83 -3.91 4.62
N ARG A 295 25.54 -3.01 3.92
CA ARG A 295 24.93 -2.05 2.99
C ARG A 295 24.90 -2.55 1.55
N TYR A 296 23.71 -2.58 0.97
CA TYR A 296 23.47 -2.98 -0.41
C TYR A 296 23.00 -1.80 -1.25
N TYR A 297 23.70 -1.55 -2.35
CA TYR A 297 23.49 -0.41 -3.24
C TYR A 297 23.17 -0.88 -4.65
N THR A 298 22.34 -0.13 -5.37
CA THR A 298 22.25 -0.30 -6.82
C THR A 298 23.42 0.43 -7.50
N GLU A 299 23.97 -0.18 -8.56
CA GLU A 299 25.05 0.43 -9.35
C GLU A 299 24.60 1.71 -10.07
N ASP A 300 23.36 1.72 -10.55
CA ASP A 300 22.76 2.88 -11.18
C ASP A 300 21.37 3.20 -10.63
N PHE A 301 20.93 4.41 -10.95
CA PHE A 301 19.64 4.99 -10.64
C PHE A 301 19.22 5.76 -11.88
N LEU A 302 18.45 5.10 -12.74
CA LEU A 302 17.74 5.75 -13.81
C LEU A 302 16.36 5.11 -13.85
N PRO A 303 15.38 5.67 -13.13
CA PRO A 303 14.01 5.26 -13.33
C PRO A 303 13.69 5.60 -14.78
N HIS A 304 13.19 4.59 -15.48
CA HIS A 304 12.84 4.70 -16.87
C HIS A 304 11.33 4.62 -16.99
N TRP A 305 10.79 5.36 -17.96
CA TRP A 305 9.47 5.06 -18.47
C TRP A 305 9.61 4.18 -19.70
N PHE A 306 8.62 3.31 -19.92
CA PHE A 306 8.56 2.42 -21.07
C PHE A 306 7.33 2.79 -21.89
N LEU A 307 7.52 3.15 -23.16
CA LEU A 307 6.41 3.47 -24.05
C LEU A 307 5.70 2.22 -24.57
N HIS A 308 6.45 1.14 -24.79
CA HIS A 308 5.98 -0.07 -25.45
C HIS A 308 6.02 -1.28 -24.53
N THR A 309 4.97 -2.09 -24.56
CA THR A 309 4.87 -3.33 -23.76
C THR A 309 6.02 -4.30 -24.06
N ASP A 310 6.52 -4.36 -25.29
CA ASP A 310 7.62 -5.24 -25.65
C ASP A 310 8.95 -4.84 -25.01
N SER A 311 9.17 -3.54 -24.79
CA SER A 311 10.32 -3.05 -24.00
C SER A 311 10.22 -3.48 -22.53
N ILE A 312 9.02 -3.49 -21.96
CA ILE A 312 8.77 -3.98 -20.59
C ILE A 312 9.03 -5.49 -20.51
N LYS A 313 8.50 -6.27 -21.46
CA LYS A 313 8.75 -7.73 -21.55
C LYS A 313 10.25 -8.01 -21.65
N LYS A 314 10.96 -7.31 -22.55
CA LYS A 314 12.41 -7.45 -22.73
C LYS A 314 13.16 -7.13 -21.45
N GLU A 315 12.81 -6.06 -20.76
CA GLU A 315 13.44 -5.69 -19.50
C GLU A 315 13.25 -6.76 -18.42
N ILE A 316 12.02 -7.26 -18.24
CA ILE A 316 11.73 -8.31 -17.25
C ILE A 316 12.46 -9.61 -17.57
N MET A 317 12.49 -10.01 -18.83
CA MET A 317 13.19 -11.23 -19.24
C MET A 317 14.71 -11.14 -19.11
N THR A 318 15.28 -9.94 -19.25
CA THR A 318 16.73 -9.74 -19.23
C THR A 318 17.25 -9.49 -17.83
N ASN A 319 16.54 -8.66 -17.07
CA ASN A 319 17.01 -8.12 -15.80
C ASN A 319 16.13 -8.51 -14.60
N GLY A 320 14.99 -9.15 -14.83
CA GLY A 320 14.02 -9.46 -13.77
C GLY A 320 13.07 -8.30 -13.47
N GLN A 321 12.35 -8.44 -12.36
CA GLN A 321 11.20 -7.65 -11.97
C GLN A 321 11.47 -6.15 -11.94
N LEU A 322 10.41 -5.39 -12.15
CA LEU A 322 10.38 -3.94 -12.05
C LEU A 322 9.41 -3.55 -10.94
N SER A 323 9.72 -2.47 -10.22
CA SER A 323 8.69 -1.76 -9.46
C SER A 323 7.89 -0.90 -10.44
N PHE A 324 6.58 -1.11 -10.56
CA PHE A 324 5.73 -0.32 -11.43
C PHE A 324 4.56 0.28 -10.66
N PHE A 325 4.06 1.39 -11.19
CA PHE A 325 2.77 1.97 -10.82
C PHE A 325 2.07 2.31 -12.13
N VAL A 326 0.75 2.21 -12.15
CA VAL A 326 -0.06 2.54 -13.33
C VAL A 326 -0.61 3.94 -13.10
N VAL A 327 -0.33 4.83 -14.05
CA VAL A 327 -0.87 6.19 -14.14
C VAL A 327 -2.21 6.15 -14.88
#